data_AF-A0A485ABI8-F1
#
_entry.id   AF-A0A485ABI8-F1
#
_cell.length_a   1.000
_cell.length_b   1.000
_cell.length_c   1.000
_cell.angle_alpha   90.00
_cell.angle_beta   90.00
_cell.angle_gamma   90.00
#
_symmetry.space_group_name_H-M   'P 1'
#
loop_
_entity.id
_entity.type
_entity.pdbx_description
1 polymer ?
#
loop_
_entity_poly.entity_id
_entity_poly.type
_entity_poly.pdbx_seq_one_letter_code
_entity_poly.pdbx_strand_id
1 'polypeptide(L)' 'MSDQIRVGLVGYGFASKTFHAPLISGTPGMELAVVSSSDASKVHADWPAVTVVSDPNGTVCRPLKSI' A
#
# COMPACT_ATOMS: atom_id res chain seq x y z
N MET A 1 -8.83 20.43 -2.46
CA MET A 1 -7.55 20.38 -1.74
C MET A 1 -7.46 19.01 -1.11
N SER A 2 -6.79 17.99 -1.64
CA SER A 2 -5.86 17.82 -2.77
C SER A 2 -6.01 16.34 -3.14
N ASP A 3 -6.06 15.98 -4.42
CA ASP A 3 -6.16 14.57 -4.81
C ASP A 3 -4.96 13.80 -4.22
N GLN A 4 -5.20 12.97 -3.20
CA GLN A 4 -4.15 12.15 -2.61
C GLN A 4 -3.77 11.08 -3.62
N ILE A 5 -2.47 11.01 -3.94
CA ILE A 5 -1.94 9.97 -4.81
C ILE A 5 -2.02 8.65 -4.04
N ARG A 6 -2.94 7.79 -4.47
CA ARG A 6 -3.10 6.45 -3.93
C ARG A 6 -2.08 5.51 -4.52
N VAL A 7 -1.23 4.98 -3.66
CA VAL A 7 -0.13 4.09 -4.06
C VAL A 7 -0.47 2.67 -3.70
N GLY A 8 -0.37 1.80 -4.71
CA GLY A 8 -0.37 0.35 -4.53
C GLY A 8 1.06 -0.17 -4.49
N LEU A 9 1.42 -0.88 -3.42
CA LEU A 9 2.76 -1.46 -3.24
C LEU A 9 2.73 -2.95 -3.57
N VAL A 10 3.56 -3.40 -4.51
CA VAL A 10 3.64 -4.81 -4.90
C VAL A 10 4.80 -5.50 -4.18
N GLY A 11 4.48 -6.50 -3.36
CA GLY A 11 5.43 -7.24 -2.54
C GLY A 11 5.80 -6.52 -1.24
N TYR A 12 5.96 -7.30 -0.16
CA TYR A 12 6.34 -6.81 1.17
C TYR A 12 7.66 -7.43 1.67
N GLY A 13 8.70 -7.27 0.84
CA GLY A 13 10.09 -7.65 1.14
C GLY A 13 10.84 -6.58 1.95
N PHE A 14 12.16 -6.72 2.07
CA PHE A 14 13.00 -5.77 2.83
C PHE A 14 12.91 -4.34 2.28
N ALA A 15 13.06 -4.16 0.96
CA ALA A 15 13.00 -2.83 0.36
C ALA A 15 11.63 -2.15 0.56
N SER A 16 10.57 -2.90 0.31
CA SER A 16 9.18 -2.44 0.46
C SER A 16 8.85 -2.02 1.90
N LYS A 17 9.23 -2.85 2.88
CA LYS A 17 8.98 -2.60 4.31
C LYS A 17 9.83 -1.44 4.86
N THR A 18 11.11 -1.39 4.52
CA THR A 18 12.06 -0.46 5.16
C THR A 18 12.08 0.91 4.50
N PHE A 19 11.88 0.98 3.17
CA PHE A 19 12.00 2.23 2.42
C PHE A 19 10.68 2.67 1.82
N HIS A 20 10.06 1.86 0.95
CA HIS A 20 8.93 2.33 0.16
C HIS A 20 7.70 2.65 1.03
N ALA A 21 7.25 1.73 1.88
CA ALA A 21 6.07 1.96 2.70
C ALA A 21 6.23 3.17 3.65
N PRO A 22 7.34 3.32 4.40
CA PRO A 22 7.57 4.50 5.23
C PRO A 22 7.66 5.81 4.44
N LEU A 23 8.34 5.81 3.28
CA LEU A 23 8.47 7.02 2.45
C LEU A 23 7.14 7.43 1.83
N ILE A 24 6.34 6.48 1.36
CA ILE A 24 4.99 6.76 0.84
C ILE A 24 4.14 7.38 1.95
N SER A 25 4.08 6.74 3.13
CA SER A 25 3.27 7.23 4.25
C SER A 25 3.76 8.56 4.83
N GLY A 26 5.06 8.85 4.72
CA GLY A 26 5.66 10.09 5.19
C GLY A 26 5.58 11.24 4.18
N THR A 27 5.14 10.98 2.94
CA THR A 27 5.06 12.00 1.89
C THR A 27 3.68 12.65 1.89
N PRO A 28 3.57 13.97 2.16
CA PRO A 28 2.30 14.67 2.09
C PRO A 28 1.66 14.55 0.70
N GLY A 29 0.37 14.23 0.67
CA GLY A 29 -0.36 14.02 -0.58
C GLY A 29 -0.22 12.61 -1.17
N MET A 30 0.37 11.67 -0.44
CA MET A 30 0.38 10.24 -0.80
C MET A 30 -0.32 9.40 0.27
N GLU A 31 -1.01 8.35 -0.18
CA GLU A 31 -1.67 7.35 0.66
C GLU A 31 -1.21 5.95 0.24
N LEU A 32 -0.65 5.17 1.17
CA LEU A 32 -0.43 3.74 0.95
C LEU A 32 -1.77 3.00 1.03
N ALA A 33 -2.42 2.82 -0.11
CA ALA A 33 -3.81 2.37 -0.17
C ALA A 33 -3.95 0.83 -0.18
N VAL A 34 -2.99 0.13 -0.79
CA VAL A 34 -3.01 -1.34 -0.86
C VAL A 34 -1.60 -1.93 -0.95
N VAL A 35 -1.41 -3.11 -0.37
CA VAL A 35 -0.18 -3.89 -0.47
C VAL A 35 -0.50 -5.26 -1.04
N SER A 36 0.20 -5.68 -2.10
CA SER A 36 0.17 -7.07 -2.54
C SER A 36 1.21 -7.85 -1.74
N SER A 37 0.78 -8.85 -0.97
CA SER A 37 1.66 -9.72 -0.19
C SER A 37 1.09 -11.13 -0.07
N SER A 38 1.96 -12.14 -0.10
CA SER A 38 1.58 -13.51 0.23
C SER A 38 1.36 -13.71 1.74
N ASP A 39 1.88 -12.80 2.56
CA ASP A 39 1.73 -12.81 4.03
C ASP A 39 1.12 -11.48 4.48
N ALA A 40 -0.18 -11.51 4.80
CA ALA A 40 -0.92 -10.33 5.28
C ALA A 40 -0.56 -9.97 6.72
N SER A 41 -0.34 -10.97 7.58
CA SER A 41 0.03 -10.77 8.98
C SER A 41 1.31 -9.93 9.11
N LYS A 42 2.30 -10.20 8.25
CA LYS A 42 3.54 -9.41 8.20
C LYS A 42 3.29 -7.94 7.84
N VAL A 43 2.34 -7.67 6.95
CA VAL A 43 1.97 -6.29 6.59
C VAL A 43 1.22 -5.62 7.73
N HIS A 44 0.22 -6.28 8.30
CA HIS A 44 -0.62 -5.74 9.37
C HIS A 44 0.11 -5.50 10.69
N ALA A 45 1.23 -6.20 10.93
CA ALA A 45 2.11 -5.93 12.05
C ALA A 45 2.71 -4.51 12.00
N ASP A 46 2.97 -3.98 10.79
CA ASP A 46 3.49 -2.62 10.60
C ASP A 46 2.38 -1.61 10.25
N TRP A 47 1.38 -2.04 9.47
CA TRP A 47 0.31 -1.20 8.91
C TRP A 47 -1.08 -1.82 9.16
N PRO A 48 -1.65 -1.69 10.36
CA PRO A 48 -2.88 -2.41 10.73
C PRO A 48 -4.11 -2.11 9.86
N ALA A 49 -4.17 -0.89 9.29
CA ALA A 49 -5.31 -0.41 8.52
C ALA A 49 -5.16 -0.59 7.01
N VAL A 50 -4.00 -1.04 6.51
CA VAL A 50 -3.78 -1.16 5.06
C VAL A 50 -4.51 -2.38 4.50
N THR A 51 -5.10 -2.23 3.32
CA THR A 51 -5.67 -3.38 2.62
C THR A 51 -4.55 -4.24 2.05
N VAL A 52 -4.63 -5.55 2.25
CA VAL A 52 -3.70 -6.52 1.66
C VAL A 52 -4.42 -7.37 0.62
N VAL A 53 -3.78 -7.55 -0.53
CA VAL A 53 -4.22 -8.48 -1.59
C VAL A 53 -3.17 -9.55 -1.82
N SER A 54 -3.59 -10.74 -2.22
CA SER A 54 -2.68 -11.88 -2.43
C SER A 54 -2.02 -11.92 -3.81
N ASP A 55 -2.48 -11.09 -4.76
CA ASP A 55 -2.04 -11.06 -6.15
C ASP A 55 -1.83 -9.61 -6.62
N PRO A 56 -0.69 -9.28 -7.29
CA PRO A 56 -0.45 -7.97 -7.89
C PRO A 56 -1.59 -7.44 -8.78
N ASN A 57 -2.33 -8.29 -9.49
CA ASN A 57 -3.48 -7.84 -10.28
C ASN A 57 -4.60 -7.24 -9.41
N GLY A 58 -4.75 -7.72 -8.18
CA GLY A 58 -5.65 -7.15 -7.17
C GLY A 58 -5.28 -5.73 -6.76
N THR A 59 -4.02 -5.32 -6.95
CA THR A 59 -3.56 -3.95 -6.73
C THR A 59 -3.96 -3.03 -7.89
N VAL A 60 -3.80 -3.48 -9.14
CA VAL A 60 -4.04 -2.69 -10.36
C VAL A 60 -5.53 -2.56 -10.69
N CYS A 61 -6.34 -3.61 -10.46
CA CYS A 61 -7.77 -3.60 -10.77
C CYS A 61 -8.66 -2.95 -9.70
N ARG A 62 -8.09 -2.39 -8.62
CA ARG A 62 -8.88 -1.68 -7.62
C ARG A 62 -9.33 -0.34 -8.20
N PRO A 63 -10.65 -0.08 -8.31
CA PRO A 63 -11.12 1.23 -8.71
C PRO A 63 -10.62 2.26 -7.69
N LEU A 64 -10.05 3.36 -8.18
CA LEU A 64 -9.80 4.54 -7.35
C LEU A 64 -11.17 5.00 -6.87
N LYS A 65 -11.52 4.68 -5.63
CA LYS A 65 -12.80 5.08 -5.04
C LYS A 65 -12.87 6.60 -5.11
N SER A 66 -13.75 7.13 -5.96
CA SER A 66 -13.96 8.57 -6.13
C SER A 66 -14.22 9.19 -4.77
N ILE A 67 -13.47 10.26 -4.48
CA ILE A 67 -13.69 11.14 -3.33
C ILE A 67 -15.10 11.73 -3.39
#